data_AF-M0A0B3-F1
#
_entry.id   AF-M0A0B3-F1
#
_cell.length_a   1.000
_cell.length_b   1.000
_cell.length_c   1.000
_cell.angle_alpha   90.00
_cell.angle_beta   90.00
_cell.angle_gamma   90.00
#
_symmetry.space_group_name_H-M   'P 1'
#
loop_
_entity.id
_entity.type
_entity.pdbx_description
1 polymer ?
#
loop_
_entity_poly.entity_id
_entity_poly.type
_entity_poly.pdbx_seq_one_letter_code
_entity_poly.pdbx_strand_id
1 'polypeptide(L)' 'MDGVLNEATDKLHKYESGQSDFQTICGATSHVAHDHLRLVPVEQTATDGDVNRCGRCFADGDSY' A
#
# COMPACT_ATOMS: atom_id res chain seq x y z
N MET A 1 -9.62 -6.04 -1.58
CA MET A 1 -9.16 -4.93 -0.68
C MET A 1 -8.19 -4.04 -1.46
N ASP A 2 -8.34 -2.72 -1.37
CA ASP A 2 -7.47 -1.78 -2.11
C ASP A 2 -6.16 -1.48 -1.39
N GLY A 3 -5.11 -1.29 -2.17
CA GLY A 3 -3.77 -0.96 -1.75
C GLY A 3 -3.23 0.23 -2.53
N VAL A 4 -2.26 0.90 -1.98
CA VAL A 4 -1.49 1.95 -2.65
C VAL A 4 -0.14 1.38 -2.99
N LEU A 5 0.14 1.17 -4.27
CA LEU A 5 1.47 0.83 -4.76
C LEU A 5 2.28 2.12 -4.88
N ASN A 6 3.39 2.16 -4.17
CA ASN A 6 4.42 3.15 -4.35
C ASN A 6 5.39 2.66 -5.44
N GLU A 7 5.22 3.18 -6.65
CA GLU A 7 6.06 2.86 -7.82
C GLU A 7 7.48 3.40 -7.67
N ALA A 8 7.74 4.35 -6.77
CA ALA A 8 9.09 4.84 -6.51
C ALA A 8 9.93 3.87 -5.64
N THR A 9 9.31 2.90 -4.97
CA THR A 9 10.00 1.95 -4.08
C THR A 9 9.55 0.51 -4.26
N ASP A 10 8.67 0.25 -5.23
CA ASP A 10 7.96 -1.02 -5.46
C ASP A 10 7.34 -1.59 -4.19
N LYS A 11 6.78 -0.70 -3.35
CA LYS A 11 6.13 -1.10 -2.10
C LYS A 11 4.63 -0.97 -2.16
N LEU A 12 3.95 -2.06 -1.87
CA LEU A 12 2.51 -2.08 -1.70
C LEU A 12 2.16 -1.70 -0.27
N HIS A 13 1.32 -0.69 -0.12
CA HIS A 13 0.76 -0.23 1.15
C HIS A 13 -0.74 -0.51 1.18
N LYS A 14 -1.32 -0.64 2.37
CA LYS A 14 -2.78 -0.83 2.49
C LYS A 14 -3.44 0.54 2.43
N TYR A 15 -4.42 0.68 1.53
CA TYR A 15 -5.20 1.91 1.41
C TYR A 15 -6.16 2.03 2.58
N GLU A 16 -6.17 3.18 3.25
CA GLU A 16 -7.17 3.49 4.27
C GLU A 16 -8.33 4.21 3.62
N SER A 17 -9.39 3.45 3.28
CA SER A 17 -10.63 4.01 2.74
C SER A 17 -11.37 4.76 3.85
N GLY A 18 -11.01 6.02 4.04
CA GLY A 18 -11.51 6.84 5.15
C GLY A 18 -10.90 8.24 5.24
N GLN A 19 -9.73 8.46 4.64
CA GLN A 19 -9.14 9.80 4.50
C GLN A 19 -9.15 10.22 3.03
N SER A 20 -9.42 11.51 2.77
CA SER A 20 -9.66 12.05 1.42
C SER A 20 -8.41 12.12 0.54
N ASP A 21 -7.24 11.94 1.11
CA ASP A 21 -5.96 11.88 0.43
C ASP A 21 -5.48 10.43 0.41
N PHE A 22 -4.58 10.06 -0.51
CA PHE A 22 -4.00 8.71 -0.68
C PHE A 22 -3.09 8.31 0.52
N GLN A 23 -3.63 8.46 1.72
CA GLN A 23 -3.01 8.14 2.97
C GLN A 23 -3.10 6.65 3.18
N THR A 24 -1.92 6.13 3.45
CA THR A 24 -1.76 4.75 3.87
C THR A 24 -1.61 4.74 5.37
N ILE A 25 -2.11 3.70 6.02
CA ILE A 25 -1.99 3.50 7.48
C ILE A 25 -0.56 3.60 8.01
N CYS A 26 0.45 3.34 7.18
CA CYS A 26 1.85 3.46 7.58
C CYS A 26 2.44 4.87 7.46
N GLY A 27 1.76 5.81 6.81
CA GLY A 27 2.23 7.17 6.56
C GLY A 27 3.46 7.28 5.64
N ALA A 28 3.97 6.16 5.10
CA ALA A 28 5.16 6.16 4.25
C ALA A 28 4.92 6.85 2.91
N THR A 29 3.66 6.91 2.47
CA THR A 29 3.26 7.59 1.24
C THR A 29 2.99 9.09 1.42
N SER A 30 3.02 9.61 2.66
CA SER A 30 2.73 11.03 2.94
C SER A 30 3.74 12.01 2.34
N HIS A 31 4.98 11.55 2.08
CA HIS A 31 6.03 12.34 1.41
C HIS A 31 6.21 11.95 -0.07
N VAL A 32 5.43 11.00 -0.56
CA VAL A 32 5.53 10.51 -1.94
C VAL A 32 4.48 11.26 -2.76
N ALA A 33 4.88 11.79 -3.92
CA ALA A 33 3.94 12.48 -4.79
C ALA A 33 2.87 11.50 -5.29
N HIS A 34 1.62 11.97 -5.39
CA HIS A 34 0.50 11.16 -5.89
C HIS A 34 0.75 10.54 -7.27
N ASP A 35 1.62 11.16 -8.08
CA ASP A 35 2.01 10.64 -9.40
C ASP A 35 2.78 9.31 -9.33
N HIS A 36 3.43 9.02 -8.20
CA HIS A 36 4.13 7.77 -7.92
C HIS A 36 3.31 6.80 -7.04
N LEU A 37 2.05 7.15 -6.74
CA LEU A 37 1.15 6.38 -5.89
C LEU A 37 -0.03 5.92 -6.71
N ARG A 38 -0.13 4.60 -6.90
CA ARG A 38 -1.20 4.01 -7.67
C ARG A 38 -2.11 3.17 -6.79
N LEU A 39 -3.41 3.47 -6.80
CA LEU A 39 -4.41 2.60 -6.20
C LEU A 39 -4.50 1.32 -7.03
N VAL A 40 -4.19 0.20 -6.39
CA VAL A 40 -4.22 -1.12 -7.00
C VAL A 40 -4.87 -2.13 -6.05
N PRO A 41 -5.60 -3.12 -6.56
CA PRO A 41 -6.16 -4.17 -5.71
C PRO A 41 -5.03 -5.04 -5.18
N VAL A 42 -4.88 -5.09 -3.84
CA VAL A 42 -3.78 -5.79 -3.16
C VAL A 42 -3.64 -7.22 -3.66
N GLU A 43 -4.75 -7.92 -3.83
CA GLU A 43 -4.81 -9.32 -4.23
C GLU A 43 -4.19 -9.55 -5.62
N GLN A 44 -4.35 -8.63 -6.57
CA GLN A 44 -3.76 -8.78 -7.90
C GLN A 44 -2.27 -8.41 -7.88
N THR A 45 -1.92 -7.30 -7.25
CA THR A 45 -0.53 -6.82 -7.23
C THR A 45 0.38 -7.73 -6.41
N ALA A 46 -0.16 -8.29 -5.33
CA ALA A 46 0.55 -9.28 -4.52
C ALA A 46 0.84 -10.60 -5.26
N THR A 47 0.01 -10.97 -6.25
CA THR A 47 0.19 -12.16 -7.08
C THR A 47 1.19 -11.92 -8.21
N ASP A 48 1.35 -10.67 -8.64
CA ASP A 48 2.30 -10.28 -9.70
C ASP A 48 3.78 -10.44 -9.28
N GLY A 49 4.04 -10.63 -7.98
CA GLY A 49 5.35 -11.05 -7.46
C GLY A 49 6.45 -9.98 -7.46
N ASP A 50 6.26 -8.88 -8.19
CA ASP A 50 7.26 -7.81 -8.34
C ASP A 50 7.22 -6.79 -7.19
N VAL A 51 6.11 -6.69 -6.45
CA VAL A 51 5.92 -5.66 -5.43
C VAL A 51 6.06 -6.20 -4.00
N ASN A 52 6.74 -5.44 -3.15
CA ASN A 52 6.96 -5.79 -1.76
C ASN A 52 5.84 -5.23 -0.86
N ARG A 53 5.14 -6.09 -0.13
CA ARG A 53 4.11 -5.63 0.83
C ARG A 53 4.77 -4.92 2.00
N CYS A 54 4.26 -3.75 2.35
CA CYS A 54 4.68 -3.02 3.53
C CYS A 54 4.31 -3.84 4.76
N GLY A 55 5.31 -4.44 5.42
CA GLY A 55 5.11 -5.22 6.64
C GLY A 55 4.53 -4.45 7.82
N ARG A 56 4.30 -3.13 7.72
CA ARG A 56 3.53 -2.37 8.72
C ARG A 56 2.04 -2.25 8.34
N CYS A 57 1.73 -2.18 7.05
CA CYS A 57 0.35 -2.17 6.55
C CYS A 57 -0.26 -3.57 6.47
N PHE A 58 0.61 -4.53 6.15
CA PHE A 58 0.35 -5.96 6.00
C PHE A 58 1.17 -6.76 7.00
N ALA A 59 1.52 -6.15 8.15
CA ALA A 59 1.81 -6.95 9.34
C ALA A 59 0.54 -7.72 9.59
N ASP A 60 0.53 -8.96 9.11
CA ASP A 60 -0.48 -9.95 9.44
C ASP A 60 -0.59 -9.91 10.96
N GLY A 61 -1.74 -9.42 11.43
CA GLY A 61 -2.19 -9.70 12.77
C GLY A 61 -2.50 -11.19 12.82
N ASP A 62 -1.47 -12.00 12.94
CA ASP A 62 -1.58 -13.33 13.55
C ASP A 62 -1.82 -13.08 15.04
N SER A 63 -3.03 -12.59 15.36
CA SER A 63 -3.55 -12.58 16.71
C SER A 63 -4.28 -13.91 16.88
N TYR A 64 -3.54 -14.89 17.39
CA TYR A 64 -4.03 -16.13 17.96
C TYR A 64 -4.99 -15.86 19.13
#